data_AF-A0A139WDA6-F1
#
_entry.id   AF-A0A139WDA6-F1
#
_cell.length_a   1.000
_cell.length_b   1.000
_cell.length_c   1.000
_cell.angle_alpha   90.00
_cell.angle_beta   90.00
_cell.angle_gamma   90.00
#
_symmetry.space_group_name_H-M   'P 1'
#
loop_
_entity.id
_entity.type
_entity.pdbx_description
1 polymer ?
#
loop_
_entity_poly.entity_id
_entity_poly.type
_entity_poly.pdbx_seq_one_letter_code
_entity_poly.pdbx_strand_id
1 'polypeptide(L)'
;MKVSTVISLPVFLFLCFRTTQAKVSQCYSCNNTCHDPLDIENCVAPERFNYRCLSSTSKIPYGKDIEIKGCVLSDDEYIIEKCEQLSKCYMCDTDLCNSAGAYLPSFLVLFTSLLFLL
;
A
#
# COMPACT_ATOMS: atom_id res chain seq x y z
N MET A 1 34.08 -10.74 54.37
CA MET A 1 34.09 -10.38 52.93
C MET A 1 32.72 -10.73 52.35
N LYS A 2 31.89 -9.73 52.02
CA LYS A 2 30.57 -9.93 51.41
C LYS A 2 30.73 -9.77 49.90
N VAL A 3 30.52 -10.85 49.15
CA VAL A 3 30.46 -10.83 47.69
C VAL A 3 29.00 -10.57 47.32
N SER A 4 28.69 -9.34 46.91
CA SER A 4 27.37 -8.99 46.38
C SER A 4 27.29 -9.35 44.91
N THR A 5 26.53 -10.40 44.61
CA THR A 5 26.15 -10.80 43.25
C THR A 5 25.16 -9.80 42.69
N VAL A 6 25.57 -9.01 41.69
CA VAL A 6 24.67 -8.13 40.92
C VAL A 6 24.26 -8.89 39.66
N ILE A 7 23.07 -9.51 39.69
CA ILE A 7 22.44 -10.09 38.51
C ILE A 7 21.69 -8.96 37.80
N SER A 8 22.35 -8.35 36.82
CA SER A 8 21.73 -7.40 35.89
C SER A 8 20.93 -8.17 34.84
N LEU A 9 19.63 -8.38 35.07
CA LEU A 9 18.69 -8.72 33.98
C LEU A 9 18.49 -7.48 33.10
N PRO A 10 18.85 -7.48 31.81
CA PRO A 10 18.42 -6.42 30.93
C PRO A 10 16.91 -6.58 30.72
N VAL A 11 16.19 -5.56 31.17
CA VAL A 11 14.80 -5.26 30.85
C VAL A 11 14.68 -5.06 29.33
N PHE A 12 14.70 -6.15 28.57
CA PHE A 12 14.23 -6.20 27.17
C PHE A 12 12.70 -6.33 27.15
N LEU A 13 12.03 -5.53 27.99
CA LEU A 13 10.59 -5.55 28.12
C LEU A 13 10.01 -4.61 27.05
N PHE A 14 9.50 -5.26 26.01
CA PHE A 14 8.48 -4.72 25.12
C PHE A 14 8.88 -3.44 24.38
N LEU A 15 9.69 -3.61 23.33
CA LEU A 15 9.44 -2.85 22.11
C LEU A 15 7.96 -3.03 21.78
N CYS A 16 7.18 -1.99 22.03
CA CYS A 16 5.83 -1.85 21.54
C CYS A 16 5.87 -1.86 20.01
N PHE A 17 6.04 -3.04 19.42
CA PHE A 17 5.51 -3.32 18.09
C PHE A 17 3.98 -3.29 18.23
N ARG A 18 3.42 -2.10 18.45
CA ARG A 18 2.09 -1.82 17.94
C ARG A 18 2.27 -1.85 16.44
N THR A 19 2.17 -3.03 15.85
CA THR A 19 1.72 -3.15 14.47
C THR A 19 0.34 -2.52 14.47
N THR A 20 0.29 -1.20 14.28
CA THR A 20 -0.94 -0.55 13.83
C THR A 20 -1.20 -1.20 12.49
N GLN A 21 -2.06 -2.22 12.49
CA GLN A 21 -2.65 -2.74 11.28
C GLN A 21 -3.38 -1.54 10.68
N ALA A 22 -2.69 -0.85 9.77
CA ALA A 22 -3.18 0.36 9.16
C ALA A 22 -4.44 -0.06 8.40
N LYS A 23 -5.59 0.37 8.91
CA LYS A 23 -6.87 0.05 8.31
C LYS A 23 -7.06 1.02 7.15
N VAL A 24 -6.95 0.52 5.92
CA VAL A 24 -7.23 1.31 4.73
C VAL A 24 -8.70 1.74 4.77
N SER A 25 -8.91 3.04 4.68
CA SER A 25 -10.19 3.71 4.65
C SER A 25 -10.55 4.23 3.26
N GLN A 26 -9.54 4.53 2.43
CA GLN A 26 -9.72 5.09 1.09
C GLN A 26 -8.69 4.56 0.09
N CYS A 27 -9.15 4.28 -1.12
CA CYS A 27 -8.31 3.90 -2.26
C CYS A 27 -8.69 4.71 -3.51
N TYR A 28 -7.77 4.82 -4.46
CA TYR A 28 -8.16 5.22 -5.81
C TYR A 28 -8.97 4.11 -6.47
N SER A 29 -9.92 4.48 -7.33
CA SER A 29 -10.85 3.58 -8.00
C SER A 29 -10.95 3.88 -9.48
N CYS A 30 -11.00 2.83 -10.29
CA CYS A 30 -11.31 2.89 -11.71
C CYS A 30 -11.49 1.47 -12.26
N ASN A 31 -12.21 1.37 -13.37
CA ASN A 31 -12.41 0.12 -14.10
C ASN A 31 -12.15 0.35 -15.60
N ASN A 32 -11.22 -0.42 -16.17
CA ASN A 32 -10.70 -0.34 -17.53
C ASN A 32 -9.76 0.84 -17.81
N THR A 33 -10.27 2.06 -17.83
CA THR A 33 -9.45 3.25 -18.12
C THR A 33 -9.50 4.16 -16.90
N CYS A 34 -8.33 4.39 -16.31
CA CYS A 34 -8.17 5.34 -15.23
C CYS A 34 -7.83 6.70 -15.83
N HIS A 35 -8.67 7.70 -15.56
CA HIS A 35 -8.46 9.08 -15.96
C HIS A 35 -7.80 9.86 -14.82
N ASP A 36 -7.08 10.94 -15.17
CA ASP A 36 -6.55 11.90 -14.21
C ASP A 36 -7.53 13.09 -14.14
N PRO A 37 -8.02 13.48 -12.94
CA PRO A 37 -7.75 12.90 -11.62
C PRO A 37 -8.44 11.55 -11.41
N LEU A 38 -7.76 10.67 -10.65
CA LEU A 38 -8.33 9.38 -10.23
C LEU A 38 -9.50 9.61 -9.26
N ASP A 39 -10.57 8.83 -9.45
CA ASP A 39 -11.65 8.78 -8.47
C ASP A 39 -11.18 8.14 -7.17
N ILE A 40 -11.73 8.60 -6.05
CA ILE A 40 -11.47 8.06 -4.72
C ILE A 40 -12.72 7.33 -4.24
N GLU A 41 -12.56 6.11 -3.77
CA GLU A 41 -13.62 5.35 -3.12
C GLU A 41 -13.32 5.12 -1.64
N ASN A 42 -14.37 5.09 -0.82
CA ASN A 42 -14.28 4.78 0.60
C ASN A 42 -14.40 3.26 0.80
N CYS A 43 -13.45 2.66 1.50
CA CYS A 43 -13.47 1.24 1.83
C CYS A 43 -14.38 1.00 3.05
N VAL A 44 -15.70 0.90 2.83
CA VAL A 44 -16.68 0.74 3.90
C VAL A 44 -16.77 -0.73 4.33
N ALA A 45 -16.08 -1.09 5.41
CA ALA A 45 -16.15 -2.42 6.03
C ALA A 45 -16.92 -2.39 7.34
N PRO A 46 -17.71 -3.44 7.65
CA PRO A 46 -18.00 -3.80 9.04
C PRO A 46 -16.71 -3.87 9.85
N GLU A 47 -16.74 -3.50 11.14
CA GLU A 47 -15.53 -3.36 11.98
C GLU A 47 -14.55 -4.54 11.92
N ARG A 48 -15.06 -5.75 11.68
CA ARG A 48 -14.31 -7.01 11.59
C ARG A 48 -13.44 -7.21 10.34
N PHE A 49 -13.59 -6.39 9.30
CA PHE A 49 -12.86 -6.57 8.05
C PHE A 49 -11.79 -5.50 7.86
N ASN A 50 -10.69 -5.91 7.24
CA ASN A 50 -9.59 -5.04 6.84
C ASN A 50 -9.52 -4.97 5.32
N TYR A 51 -9.35 -3.78 4.78
CA TYR A 51 -9.14 -3.56 3.36
C TYR A 51 -7.68 -3.28 3.03
N ARG A 52 -7.32 -3.54 1.78
CA ARG A 52 -6.08 -3.13 1.11
C ARG A 52 -6.45 -2.40 -0.17
N CYS A 53 -5.60 -1.50 -0.65
CA CYS A 53 -5.76 -0.94 -1.98
C CYS A 53 -5.12 -1.85 -3.02
N LEU A 54 -5.84 -2.09 -4.12
CA LEU A 54 -5.41 -2.84 -5.30
C LEU A 54 -5.11 -1.89 -6.45
N SER A 55 -4.07 -2.19 -7.23
CA SER A 55 -3.83 -1.65 -8.58
C SER A 55 -3.40 -2.80 -9.47
N SER A 56 -4.09 -3.02 -10.59
CA SER A 56 -3.75 -4.05 -11.56
C SER A 56 -3.83 -3.51 -12.98
N THR A 57 -2.88 -3.90 -13.83
CA THR A 57 -2.86 -3.52 -15.25
C THR A 57 -2.67 -4.75 -16.12
N SER A 58 -3.65 -5.02 -16.99
CA SER A 58 -3.57 -6.09 -17.99
C SER A 58 -3.35 -5.49 -19.38
N LYS A 59 -2.34 -6.00 -20.10
CA LYS A 59 -2.11 -5.63 -21.49
C LYS A 59 -2.95 -6.50 -22.41
N ILE A 60 -3.79 -5.89 -23.24
CA ILE A 60 -4.47 -6.61 -24.33
C ILE A 60 -3.62 -6.49 -25.60
N PRO A 61 -3.26 -7.60 -26.27
CA PRO A 61 -2.59 -7.54 -27.56
C PRO A 61 -3.40 -6.71 -28.56
N TYR A 62 -2.79 -5.67 -29.13
CA TYR A 62 -3.42 -4.74 -30.08
C TYR A 62 -4.59 -3.91 -29.51
N GLY A 63 -4.81 -3.96 -28.20
CA GLY A 63 -5.84 -3.19 -27.49
C GLY A 63 -5.24 -2.15 -26.56
N LYS A 64 -6.12 -1.45 -25.85
CA LYS A 64 -5.72 -0.57 -24.74
C LYS A 64 -5.44 -1.42 -23.50
N ASP A 65 -4.46 -1.01 -22.71
CA ASP A 65 -4.23 -1.58 -21.38
C ASP A 65 -5.51 -1.38 -20.54
N ILE A 66 -5.94 -2.45 -19.86
CA ILE A 66 -7.01 -2.42 -18.86
C ILE A 66 -6.36 -2.18 -17.52
N GLU A 67 -6.78 -1.14 -16.83
CA GLU A 67 -6.37 -0.83 -15.46
C GLU A 67 -7.57 -0.95 -14.52
N ILE A 68 -7.33 -1.56 -13.36
CA ILE A 68 -8.31 -1.73 -12.29
C ILE A 68 -7.68 -1.24 -11.00
N LYS A 69 -8.40 -0.38 -10.28
CA LYS A 69 -8.03 0.08 -8.93
C LYS A 69 -9.23 0.01 -8.01
N GLY A 70 -8.99 -0.26 -6.73
CA GLY A 70 -10.04 -0.20 -5.71
C GLY A 70 -9.65 -0.84 -4.38
N CYS A 71 -10.61 -0.91 -3.46
CA CYS A 71 -10.55 -1.56 -2.17
C CYS A 71 -10.80 -3.07 -2.34
N VAL A 72 -9.95 -3.90 -1.74
CA VAL A 72 -10.13 -5.36 -1.68
C VAL A 72 -9.93 -5.86 -0.26
N LEU A 73 -10.66 -6.91 0.12
CA LEU A 73 -10.52 -7.50 1.46
C LEU A 73 -9.11 -8.06 1.61
N SER A 74 -8.51 -7.86 2.79
CA SER A 74 -7.13 -8.26 3.07
C SER A 74 -6.94 -9.77 3.11
N ASP A 75 -8.03 -10.52 3.30
CA ASP A 75 -8.11 -11.96 3.43
C ASP A 75 -8.85 -12.64 2.26
N ASP A 76 -9.08 -11.90 1.15
CA ASP A 76 -9.64 -12.49 -0.07
C ASP A 76 -8.56 -13.31 -0.80
N GLU A 77 -8.49 -14.60 -0.48
CA GLU A 77 -7.51 -15.54 -1.05
C GLU A 77 -7.56 -15.57 -2.59
N TYR A 78 -8.74 -15.44 -3.19
CA TYR A 78 -8.89 -15.45 -4.64
C TYR A 78 -8.22 -14.24 -5.29
N ILE A 79 -8.47 -13.04 -4.75
CA ILE A 79 -7.85 -11.81 -5.25
C ILE A 79 -6.33 -11.83 -5.04
N ILE A 80 -5.87 -12.31 -3.89
CA ILE A 80 -4.44 -12.43 -3.57
C ILE A 80 -3.75 -13.35 -4.57
N GLU A 81 -4.26 -14.58 -4.76
CA GLU A 81 -3.68 -15.55 -5.69
C GLU A 81 -3.67 -15.02 -7.13
N LYS A 82 -4.78 -14.38 -7.56
CA LYS A 82 -4.85 -13.79 -8.89
C LYS A 82 -3.87 -12.64 -9.07
N CYS A 83 -3.67 -11.82 -8.05
CA CYS A 83 -2.72 -10.73 -8.08
C CYS A 83 -1.28 -11.24 -8.23
N GLU A 84 -0.91 -12.29 -7.50
CA GLU A 84 0.42 -12.92 -7.60
C GLU A 84 0.71 -13.52 -8.98
N GLN A 85 -0.32 -13.97 -9.70
CA GLN A 85 -0.20 -14.50 -11.07
C GLN A 85 -0.02 -13.40 -12.13
N LEU A 86 -0.34 -12.14 -11.81
CA LEU A 86 -0.28 -11.02 -12.74
C LEU A 86 1.02 -10.23 -12.58
N SER A 87 1.78 -10.11 -13.66
CA SER A 87 3.05 -9.35 -13.68
C SER A 87 2.92 -7.86 -13.28
N LYS A 88 1.72 -7.31 -13.32
CA LYS A 88 1.41 -5.92 -12.97
C LYS A 88 0.19 -5.88 -12.06
N CYS A 89 0.31 -6.48 -10.89
CA CYS A 89 -0.65 -6.32 -9.82
C CYS A 89 0.07 -5.95 -8.53
N TYR A 90 -0.48 -4.99 -7.80
CA TYR A 90 0.09 -4.43 -6.60
C TYR A 90 -1.00 -4.20 -5.56
N MET A 91 -0.71 -4.58 -4.32
CA MET A 91 -1.58 -4.38 -3.16
C MET A 91 -0.82 -3.67 -2.06
N CYS A 92 -1.49 -2.76 -1.34
CA CYS A 92 -0.87 -1.94 -0.31
C CYS A 92 -1.82 -1.54 0.82
N ASP A 93 -1.23 -1.18 1.96
CA ASP A 93 -1.90 -1.13 3.28
C ASP A 93 -2.00 0.30 3.85
N THR A 94 -1.97 1.32 3.00
CA THR A 94 -2.05 2.73 3.40
C THR A 94 -3.08 3.46 2.52
N ASP A 95 -3.71 4.52 3.02
CA ASP A 95 -4.71 5.22 2.22
C ASP A 95 -4.11 5.79 0.93
N LEU A 96 -4.85 5.63 -0.17
CA LEU A 96 -4.50 6.17 -1.49
C LEU A 96 -3.12 5.71 -2.03
N CYS A 97 -2.61 4.56 -1.56
CA CYS A 97 -1.29 4.06 -1.97
C CYS A 97 -1.27 3.42 -3.36
N ASN A 98 -2.43 3.18 -3.97
CA ASN A 98 -2.57 2.53 -5.27
C ASN A 98 -2.54 3.51 -6.47
N SER A 99 -1.89 4.67 -6.31
CA SER A 99 -1.70 5.65 -7.39
C SER A 99 -0.83 5.12 -8.53
N ALA A 100 0.16 4.26 -8.21
CA ALA A 100 1.06 3.70 -9.22
C ALA A 100 0.28 2.88 -10.27
N GLY A 101 0.48 3.23 -11.54
CA GLY A 101 -0.29 2.74 -12.70
C GLY A 101 -0.99 3.86 -13.46
N ALA A 102 -1.40 4.93 -12.77
CA ALA A 102 -1.74 6.18 -13.41
C ALA A 102 -0.42 6.80 -13.89
N TYR A 103 -0.25 6.85 -15.22
CA TYR A 103 0.84 7.55 -15.88
C TYR A 103 1.11 8.88 -15.16
N LEU A 104 2.35 9.12 -14.75
CA LEU A 104 2.82 10.44 -14.34
C LEU A 104 3.02 11.29 -15.59
N PRO A 105 2.20 12.31 -15.91
CA PRO A 105 2.75 13.48 -16.55
C PRO A 105 3.35 14.36 -15.44
N SER A 106 4.68 14.42 -15.40
CA SER A 106 5.39 15.68 -15.05
C SER A 106 5.40 16.19 -13.61
N PHE A 107 5.66 15.35 -12.60
CA PHE A 107 6.19 15.84 -11.29
C PHE A 107 7.52 15.22 -10.88
N LEU A 108 8.37 14.91 -11.88
CA LEU A 108 9.82 14.98 -11.75
C LEU A 108 10.26 16.46 -11.67
N VAL A 109 9.73 17.22 -10.72
CA VAL A 109 10.07 18.63 -10.51
C VAL A 109 10.11 18.86 -9.00
N LEU A 110 11.31 19.20 -8.50
CA LEU A 110 11.63 19.68 -7.13
C LEU A 110 12.11 18.66 -6.09
N PHE A 111 13.16 17.88 -6.37
CA PHE A 111 14.09 17.45 -5.29
C PHE A 111 15.58 17.52 -5.67
N THR A 112 15.95 18.20 -6.75
CA THR A 112 17.37 18.42 -7.11
C THR A 112 17.90 19.82 -6.78
N SER A 113 17.07 20.74 -6.26
CA SER A 113 17.49 22.12 -5.99
C SER A 113 18.18 22.35 -4.64
N LEU A 114 18.25 21.35 -3.74
CA LEU A 114 18.76 21.55 -2.37
C LEU A 114 20.19 21.04 -2.11
N LEU A 115 20.91 20.57 -3.14
CA LEU A 115 22.24 19.96 -2.97
C LEU A 115 23.41 20.74 -3.59
N PHE A 116 23.20 21.99 -4.00
CA PHE A 116 24.26 22.90 -4.48
C PHE A 116 24.50 24.11 -3.57
N LEU A 117 24.02 24.09 -2.32
CA LEU A 117 24.18 25.20 -1.36
C LEU A 117 24.81 24.81 -0.01
N LEU A 118 25.62 23.73 0.01
CA LEU A 118 26.53 23.44 1.12
C LEU A 118 27.91 23.08 0.60
#